data_AF-A0A845RDI2-F1
#
_entry.id   AF-A0A845RDI2-F1
#
_cell.length_a   1.000
_cell.length_b   1.000
_cell.length_c   1.000
_cell.angle_alpha   90.00
_cell.angle_beta   90.00
_cell.angle_gamma   90.00
#
_symmetry.space_group_name_H-M   'P 1'
#
loop_
_entity.id
_entity.type
_entity.pdbx_description
1 polymer ?
#
loop_
_entity_poly.entity_id
_entity_poly.type
_entity_poly.pdbx_seq_one_letter_code
_entity_poly.pdbx_strand_id
1 'polypeptide(L)'
;MNGLKTDTIINRDALYALRELPEESVHCCVTSPPYYALRDYGLDMQIGREDTPEQYIDRLTEVFRELRRVLRSDGTLWLNIADTYCGTGNKGYHADPKNPKGRNGQQIARNNRVSGCKQKDLIGIPWLLAFALRADGWYLRSDIIWQKENPMPESVKDRPTRCYEHIFLLTKSKKYFYDAAAIAEPLAPTTAARYRTGRSAGQKYADEVPGQGNVQGLNRARSGSYYDEALMPTMRNRRDVWLINTVPYKGGHFAAFPPKLAETCIKAGCPKGGIVLDPFFGSGTTGAAARQLHRHYIGIEINTEYCALARARIGGTEK
;
A
#
# COMPACT_ATOMS: atom_id res chain seq x y z
N MET A 1 28.58 11.89 -10.59
CA MET A 1 27.21 11.33 -10.69
C MET A 1 27.36 9.88 -11.12
N ASN A 2 27.46 8.94 -10.18
CA ASN A 2 27.48 7.52 -10.55
C ASN A 2 26.09 7.14 -11.02
N GLY A 3 25.97 6.81 -12.32
CA GLY A 3 24.72 6.51 -13.00
C GLY A 3 24.05 5.29 -12.37
N LEU A 4 23.07 5.54 -11.48
CA LEU A 4 22.20 4.50 -10.95
C LEU A 4 21.53 3.79 -12.13
N LYS A 5 21.81 2.49 -12.30
CA LYS A 5 21.20 1.70 -13.36
C LYS A 5 19.72 1.49 -13.04
N THR A 6 18.86 2.02 -13.89
CA THR A 6 17.41 1.86 -13.81
C THR A 6 16.92 0.71 -14.70
N ASP A 7 15.63 0.42 -14.62
CA ASP A 7 14.90 -0.60 -15.37
C ASP A 7 15.53 -1.99 -15.19
N THR A 8 15.90 -2.25 -13.95
CA THR A 8 16.66 -3.43 -13.54
C THR A 8 15.95 -4.19 -12.43
N ILE A 9 16.28 -5.48 -12.35
CA ILE A 9 15.84 -6.38 -11.28
C ILE A 9 17.08 -6.93 -10.59
N ILE A 10 17.22 -6.58 -9.32
CA ILE A 10 18.30 -7.02 -8.44
C ILE A 10 17.84 -8.30 -7.76
N ASN A 11 18.49 -9.43 -8.07
CA ASN A 11 18.17 -10.70 -7.43
C ASN A 11 18.95 -10.85 -6.12
N ARG A 12 18.36 -10.41 -5.01
CA ARG A 12 18.99 -10.37 -3.69
C ARG A 12 17.94 -10.17 -2.59
N ASP A 13 18.32 -10.45 -1.34
CA ASP A 13 17.58 -9.97 -0.18
C ASP A 13 17.44 -8.44 -0.16
N ALA A 14 16.25 -7.99 0.23
CA ALA A 14 15.84 -6.58 0.19
C ALA A 14 16.77 -5.67 0.99
N LEU A 15 17.14 -6.04 2.21
CA LEU A 15 17.96 -5.20 3.09
C LEU A 15 19.36 -5.02 2.51
N TYR A 16 19.97 -6.10 2.03
CA TYR A 16 21.32 -6.02 1.47
C TYR A 16 21.36 -5.25 0.14
N ALA A 17 20.38 -5.44 -0.74
CA ALA A 17 20.29 -4.66 -1.97
C ALA A 17 20.07 -3.16 -1.70
N LEU A 18 19.19 -2.81 -0.75
CA LEU A 18 18.96 -1.41 -0.38
C LEU A 18 20.23 -0.73 0.14
N ARG A 19 21.05 -1.43 0.93
CA ARG A 19 22.34 -0.90 1.42
C ARG A 19 23.34 -0.56 0.30
N GLU A 20 23.24 -1.22 -0.85
CA GLU A 20 24.09 -0.98 -2.02
C GLU A 20 23.59 0.17 -2.90
N LEU A 21 22.32 0.57 -2.74
CA LEU A 21 21.77 1.71 -3.47
C LEU A 21 22.26 3.04 -2.85
N PRO A 22 22.58 4.05 -3.69
CA PRO A 22 22.92 5.39 -3.21
C PRO A 22 21.76 5.99 -2.39
N GLU A 23 22.10 6.89 -1.47
CA GLU A 23 21.07 7.67 -0.77
C GLU A 23 20.37 8.63 -1.72
N GLU A 24 19.14 9.01 -1.38
CA GLU A 24 18.33 10.01 -2.10
C GLU A 24 18.24 9.79 -3.63
N SER A 25 18.22 8.53 -4.05
CA SER A 25 18.39 8.13 -5.45
C SER A 25 17.10 7.72 -6.15
N VAL A 26 16.01 7.49 -5.41
CA VAL A 26 14.70 7.09 -5.97
C VAL A 26 13.56 7.99 -5.50
N HIS A 27 12.49 8.09 -6.28
CA HIS A 27 11.43 9.08 -6.06
C HIS A 27 10.24 8.50 -5.29
N CYS A 28 9.93 7.23 -5.52
CA CYS A 28 8.75 6.59 -4.97
C CYS A 28 9.05 5.12 -4.69
N CYS A 29 8.47 4.59 -3.62
CA CYS A 29 8.40 3.16 -3.39
C CYS A 29 6.93 2.72 -3.40
N VAL A 30 6.61 1.69 -4.16
CA VAL A 30 5.28 1.05 -4.14
C VAL A 30 5.51 -0.44 -3.95
N THR A 31 5.05 -0.99 -2.84
CA THR A 31 5.43 -2.36 -2.46
C THR A 31 4.40 -3.03 -1.57
N SER A 32 4.50 -4.35 -1.51
CA SER A 32 3.80 -5.22 -0.55
C SER A 32 4.79 -6.26 -0.03
N PRO A 33 5.24 -6.19 1.24
CA PRO A 33 6.11 -7.21 1.79
C PRO A 33 5.39 -8.58 1.89
N PRO A 34 6.14 -9.68 2.02
CA PRO A 34 5.56 -10.96 2.42
C PRO A 34 4.76 -10.84 3.73
N TYR A 35 3.49 -11.23 3.73
CA TYR A 35 2.63 -11.06 4.92
C TYR A 35 2.95 -12.08 6.02
N TYR A 36 2.94 -11.60 7.27
CA TYR A 36 3.25 -12.41 8.45
C TYR A 36 2.46 -13.71 8.51
N ALA A 37 3.19 -14.82 8.65
CA ALA A 37 2.66 -16.17 8.83
C ALA A 37 1.64 -16.62 7.77
N LEU A 38 1.70 -16.07 6.55
CA LEU A 38 0.75 -16.40 5.48
C LEU A 38 1.25 -17.49 4.54
N ARG A 39 2.49 -17.38 4.06
CA ARG A 39 3.09 -18.29 3.05
C ARG A 39 4.51 -18.67 3.43
N ASP A 40 4.90 -19.87 3.00
CA ASP A 40 6.29 -20.31 2.99
C ASP A 40 6.81 -20.34 1.54
N TYR A 41 7.83 -19.55 1.24
CA TYR A 41 8.46 -19.49 -0.07
C TYR A 41 9.66 -20.45 -0.20
N GLY A 42 10.03 -21.16 0.87
CA GLY A 42 11.13 -22.12 0.88
C GLY A 42 12.53 -21.50 0.75
N LEU A 43 12.70 -20.24 1.19
CA LEU A 43 13.97 -19.52 1.12
C LEU A 43 14.44 -19.13 2.53
N ASP A 44 15.71 -19.37 2.83
CA ASP A 44 16.29 -19.19 4.17
C ASP A 44 16.15 -17.78 4.75
N MET A 45 16.20 -16.74 3.90
CA MET A 45 16.10 -15.33 4.30
C MET A 45 14.74 -14.69 4.02
N GLN A 46 13.69 -15.48 3.75
CA GLN A 46 12.38 -14.90 3.49
C GLN A 46 11.80 -14.22 4.74
N ILE A 47 11.17 -13.06 4.52
CA ILE A 47 10.39 -12.37 5.54
C ILE A 47 9.00 -13.01 5.64
N GLY A 48 8.35 -12.91 6.80
CA GLY A 48 6.99 -13.40 7.07
C GLY A 48 6.93 -14.77 7.74
N ARG A 49 8.08 -15.31 8.18
CA ARG A 49 8.23 -16.59 8.88
C ARG A 49 8.85 -16.48 10.26
N GLU A 50 9.05 -15.26 10.73
CA GLU A 50 9.53 -14.96 12.07
C GLU A 50 8.60 -15.61 13.12
N ASP A 51 9.13 -15.87 14.31
CA ASP A 51 8.41 -16.63 15.33
C ASP A 51 7.36 -15.78 16.06
N THR A 52 7.55 -14.47 16.05
CA THR A 52 6.60 -13.51 16.64
C THR A 52 6.32 -12.33 15.71
N PRO A 53 5.16 -11.65 15.85
CA PRO A 53 4.90 -10.41 15.14
C PRO A 53 5.98 -9.35 15.36
N GLU A 54 6.50 -9.22 16.58
CA GLU A 54 7.51 -8.21 16.92
C GLU A 54 8.78 -8.40 16.08
N GLN A 55 9.28 -9.64 15.97
CA GLN A 55 10.44 -9.96 15.12
C GLN A 55 10.19 -9.63 13.64
N TYR A 56 8.98 -9.94 13.14
CA TYR A 56 8.57 -9.59 11.78
C TYR A 56 8.51 -8.07 11.56
N ILE A 57 7.95 -7.33 12.52
CA ILE A 57 7.88 -5.87 12.48
C ILE A 57 9.28 -5.25 12.54
N ASP A 58 10.16 -5.76 13.40
CA ASP A 58 11.55 -5.29 13.51
C ASP A 58 12.30 -5.49 12.19
N ARG A 59 12.16 -6.68 11.59
CA ARG A 59 12.79 -7.01 10.32
C ARG A 59 12.33 -6.10 9.17
N LEU A 60 11.03 -5.84 9.08
CA LEU A 60 10.50 -4.89 8.11
C LEU A 60 10.92 -3.46 8.41
N THR A 61 10.99 -3.08 9.68
CA THR A 61 11.44 -1.74 10.08
C THR A 61 12.90 -1.50 9.66
N GLU A 62 13.78 -2.50 9.74
CA GLU A 62 15.14 -2.42 9.19
C GLU A 62 15.16 -2.18 7.68
N VAL A 63 14.37 -2.95 6.92
CA VAL A 63 14.26 -2.80 5.46
C VAL A 63 13.76 -1.40 5.12
N PHE A 64 12.70 -0.94 5.78
CA PHE A 64 12.12 0.37 5.50
C PHE A 64 12.99 1.52 6.02
N ARG A 65 13.82 1.32 7.05
CA ARG A 65 14.83 2.29 7.46
C ARG A 65 15.86 2.54 6.35
N GLU A 66 16.37 1.47 5.74
CA GLU A 66 17.29 1.59 4.60
C GLU A 66 16.58 2.15 3.36
N LEU A 67 15.33 1.77 3.10
CA LEU A 67 14.53 2.39 2.05
C LEU A 67 14.40 3.90 2.24
N ARG A 68 14.19 4.35 3.49
CA ARG A 68 14.07 5.79 3.81
C ARG A 68 15.34 6.56 3.43
N ARG A 69 16.52 5.95 3.59
CA ARG A 69 17.82 6.53 3.15
C ARG A 69 17.87 6.64 1.62
N VAL A 70 17.46 5.60 0.91
CA VAL A 70 17.48 5.52 -0.57
C VAL A 70 16.45 6.46 -1.22
N LEU A 71 15.30 6.70 -0.59
CA LEU A 71 14.32 7.67 -1.09
C LEU A 71 14.90 9.09 -1.04
N ARG A 72 14.61 9.88 -2.07
CA ARG A 72 14.80 11.34 -2.06
C ARG A 72 14.07 11.98 -0.88
N SER A 73 14.55 13.13 -0.41
CA SER A 73 13.92 13.91 0.67
C SER A 73 12.43 14.23 0.45
N ASP A 74 11.98 14.31 -0.80
CA ASP A 74 10.59 14.51 -1.23
C ASP A 74 9.85 13.20 -1.60
N GLY A 75 10.48 12.05 -1.39
CA GLY A 75 9.97 10.75 -1.82
C GLY A 75 8.85 10.17 -0.96
N THR A 76 8.08 9.28 -1.56
CA THR A 76 6.92 8.62 -0.94
C THR A 76 7.08 7.10 -0.88
N LEU A 77 6.52 6.48 0.15
CA LEU A 77 6.35 5.04 0.29
C LEU A 77 4.85 4.72 0.34
N TRP A 78 4.40 3.85 -0.56
CA TRP A 78 3.07 3.27 -0.59
C TRP A 78 3.18 1.79 -0.21
N LEU A 79 2.79 1.50 1.03
CA LEU A 79 2.97 0.20 1.65
C LEU A 79 1.64 -0.55 1.76
N ASN A 80 1.42 -1.54 0.90
CA ASN A 80 0.28 -2.44 1.01
C ASN A 80 0.60 -3.56 2.01
N ILE A 81 -0.25 -3.71 3.04
CA ILE A 81 -0.11 -4.74 4.05
C ILE A 81 -1.49 -5.26 4.49
N ALA A 82 -1.60 -6.57 4.66
CA ALA A 82 -2.79 -7.22 5.20
C ALA A 82 -2.54 -7.75 6.60
N ASP A 83 -3.64 -7.97 7.32
CA ASP A 83 -3.60 -8.54 8.66
C ASP A 83 -3.76 -10.07 8.66
N THR A 84 -3.48 -10.67 9.81
CA THR A 84 -3.71 -12.08 10.09
C THR A 84 -4.27 -12.26 11.51
N TYR A 85 -4.89 -13.41 11.75
CA TYR A 85 -5.50 -13.72 13.05
C TYR A 85 -4.56 -14.57 13.89
N CYS A 86 -4.57 -14.38 15.20
CA CYS A 86 -3.86 -15.24 16.14
C CYS A 86 -4.51 -16.62 16.22
N GLY A 87 -3.69 -17.67 16.28
CA GLY A 87 -4.09 -19.06 16.41
C GLY A 87 -3.79 -19.90 15.17
N THR A 88 -4.11 -21.18 15.25
CA THR A 88 -3.73 -22.15 14.21
C THR A 88 -4.72 -22.22 13.05
N GLY A 89 -5.95 -21.68 13.21
CA GLY A 89 -7.02 -21.84 12.23
C GLY A 89 -7.34 -23.32 11.97
N ASN A 90 -7.50 -23.71 10.70
CA ASN A 90 -7.62 -25.11 10.28
C ASN A 90 -6.25 -25.84 10.21
N LYS A 91 -5.15 -25.16 10.51
CA LYS A 91 -3.80 -25.75 10.52
C LYS A 91 -3.58 -26.38 11.90
N GLY A 92 -2.95 -27.54 11.95
CA GLY A 92 -2.54 -28.16 13.21
C GLY A 92 -1.19 -27.63 13.69
N TYR A 93 -0.71 -28.19 14.80
CA TYR A 93 0.70 -28.08 15.23
C TYR A 93 1.63 -29.05 14.47
N HIS A 94 1.07 -29.88 13.60
CA HIS A 94 1.75 -30.92 12.85
C HIS A 94 1.36 -30.85 11.38
N ALA A 95 2.24 -31.33 10.49
CA ALA A 95 1.95 -31.45 9.08
C ALA A 95 0.75 -32.39 8.87
N ASP A 96 -0.27 -31.93 8.15
CA ASP A 96 -1.41 -32.75 7.75
C ASP A 96 -0.91 -33.85 6.79
N PRO A 97 -0.99 -35.15 7.16
CA PRO A 97 -0.54 -36.24 6.28
C PRO A 97 -1.28 -36.26 4.94
N LYS A 98 -2.52 -35.73 4.89
CA LYS A 98 -3.31 -35.61 3.65
C LYS A 98 -2.89 -34.40 2.80
N ASN A 99 -2.23 -33.41 3.38
CA ASN A 99 -1.75 -32.20 2.72
C ASN A 99 -0.32 -31.88 3.16
N PRO A 100 0.69 -32.68 2.74
CA PRO A 100 2.07 -32.56 3.25
C PRO A 100 2.75 -31.23 2.91
N LYS A 101 2.24 -30.46 1.94
CA LYS A 101 2.70 -29.09 1.61
C LYS A 101 1.87 -27.99 2.29
N GLY A 102 0.88 -28.35 3.10
CA GLY A 102 -0.15 -27.47 3.63
C GLY A 102 -1.13 -26.99 2.55
N ARG A 103 -2.34 -26.59 2.94
CA ARG A 103 -3.38 -26.14 1.98
C ARG A 103 -3.06 -24.80 1.30
N ASN A 104 -2.21 -23.99 1.91
CA ASN A 104 -1.90 -22.62 1.46
C ASN A 104 -0.38 -22.39 1.25
N GLY A 105 0.40 -23.47 1.12
CA GLY A 105 1.88 -23.37 1.07
C GLY A 105 2.52 -23.09 2.43
N GLN A 106 1.84 -23.45 3.53
CA GLN A 106 2.40 -23.37 4.88
C GLN A 106 2.00 -24.62 5.65
N GLN A 107 3.01 -25.37 6.13
CA GLN A 107 2.81 -26.64 6.83
C GLN A 107 2.39 -26.46 8.29
N ILE A 108 2.95 -25.46 8.98
CA ILE A 108 2.77 -25.22 10.43
C ILE A 108 2.39 -23.75 10.66
N ALA A 109 1.36 -23.52 11.49
CA ALA A 109 0.95 -22.18 11.91
C ALA A 109 2.05 -21.51 12.76
N ARG A 110 2.42 -20.27 12.41
CA ARG A 110 3.39 -19.44 13.16
C ARG A 110 2.74 -18.28 13.91
N ASN A 111 1.52 -17.96 13.57
CA ASN A 111 0.67 -16.95 14.19
C ASN A 111 -0.02 -17.45 15.48
N ASN A 112 0.44 -18.55 16.11
CA ASN A 112 -0.19 -19.13 17.31
C ASN A 112 0.46 -18.70 18.63
N ARG A 113 1.65 -18.09 18.59
CA ARG A 113 2.39 -17.59 19.75
C ARG A 113 2.55 -16.08 19.67
N VAL A 114 1.44 -15.37 19.82
CA VAL A 114 1.42 -13.90 19.76
C VAL A 114 1.17 -13.37 21.16
N SER A 115 2.14 -12.62 21.70
CA SER A 115 2.02 -12.03 23.03
C SER A 115 0.81 -11.10 23.10
N GLY A 116 0.02 -11.22 24.15
CA GLY A 116 -1.18 -10.39 24.34
C GLY A 116 -2.39 -10.73 23.45
N CYS A 117 -2.27 -11.66 22.50
CA CYS A 117 -3.40 -12.10 21.67
C CYS A 117 -3.95 -13.46 22.12
N LYS A 118 -5.28 -13.55 22.20
CA LYS A 118 -6.03 -14.78 22.38
C LYS A 118 -6.22 -15.49 21.03
N GLN A 119 -6.58 -16.76 21.07
CA GLN A 119 -6.97 -17.48 19.85
C GLN A 119 -8.14 -16.76 19.17
N LYS A 120 -8.04 -16.58 17.85
CA LYS A 120 -8.97 -15.82 16.98
C LYS A 120 -8.89 -14.30 17.10
N ASP A 121 -8.00 -13.73 17.89
CA ASP A 121 -7.80 -12.28 17.88
C ASP A 121 -7.23 -11.83 16.53
N LEU A 122 -7.67 -10.69 16.03
CA LEU A 122 -6.97 -10.01 14.93
C LEU A 122 -5.68 -9.41 15.50
N ILE A 123 -4.52 -9.71 14.90
CA ILE A 123 -3.23 -9.30 15.49
C ILE A 123 -3.01 -7.79 15.38
N GLY A 124 -3.49 -7.15 14.31
CA GLY A 124 -3.24 -5.73 14.06
C GLY A 124 -1.91 -5.47 13.36
N ILE A 125 -1.39 -6.44 12.58
CA ILE A 125 -0.10 -6.34 11.88
C ILE A 125 0.06 -5.02 11.10
N PRO A 126 -0.93 -4.56 10.31
CA PRO A 126 -0.83 -3.28 9.59
C PRO A 126 -0.49 -2.10 10.51
N TRP A 127 -1.19 -1.97 11.64
CA TRP A 127 -1.03 -0.84 12.54
C TRP A 127 0.21 -0.96 13.44
N LEU A 128 0.59 -2.19 13.83
CA LEU A 128 1.87 -2.44 14.48
C LEU A 128 3.02 -1.94 13.59
N LEU A 129 3.01 -2.28 12.30
CA LEU A 129 4.01 -1.82 11.35
C LEU A 129 3.96 -0.31 11.15
N ALA A 130 2.78 0.27 10.93
CA ALA A 130 2.64 1.71 10.70
C ALA A 130 3.17 2.55 11.88
N PHE A 131 2.93 2.10 13.12
CA PHE A 131 3.44 2.77 14.31
C PHE A 131 4.94 2.54 14.54
N ALA A 132 5.46 1.34 14.26
CA ALA A 132 6.90 1.08 14.30
C ALA A 132 7.65 1.98 13.30
N LEU A 133 7.16 2.09 12.06
CA LEU A 133 7.75 2.97 11.05
C LEU A 133 7.65 4.45 11.46
N ARG A 134 6.52 4.88 12.03
CA ARG A 134 6.39 6.25 12.54
C ARG A 134 7.39 6.53 13.68
N ALA A 135 7.56 5.59 14.60
CA ALA A 135 8.54 5.68 15.68
C ALA A 135 9.99 5.71 15.15
N ASP A 136 10.26 4.99 14.05
CA ASP A 136 11.55 5.02 13.34
C ASP A 136 11.80 6.33 12.56
N GLY A 137 10.83 7.25 12.56
CA GLY A 137 10.96 8.59 12.00
C GLY A 137 10.33 8.78 10.63
N TRP A 138 9.44 7.87 10.20
CA TRP A 138 8.57 8.13 9.06
C TRP A 138 7.42 9.06 9.44
N TYR A 139 6.98 9.89 8.49
CA TYR A 139 5.68 10.55 8.59
C TYR A 139 4.61 9.61 8.03
N LEU A 140 3.72 9.11 8.88
CA LEU A 140 2.50 8.40 8.48
C LEU A 140 1.44 9.41 8.01
N ARG A 141 1.17 9.47 6.71
CA ARG A 141 0.37 10.53 6.09
C ARG A 141 -1.07 10.14 5.79
N SER A 142 -1.32 8.86 5.51
CA SER A 142 -2.66 8.34 5.28
C SER A 142 -2.70 6.86 5.56
N ASP A 143 -3.80 6.40 6.14
CA ASP A 143 -4.28 5.03 5.99
C ASP A 143 -5.28 5.03 4.85
N ILE A 144 -5.05 4.20 3.82
CA ILE A 144 -5.94 4.05 2.68
C ILE A 144 -6.49 2.64 2.70
N ILE A 145 -7.81 2.52 2.63
CA ILE A 145 -8.52 1.25 2.59
C ILE A 145 -8.65 0.81 1.13
N TRP A 146 -7.90 -0.22 0.75
CA TRP A 146 -8.09 -0.89 -0.53
C TRP A 146 -9.23 -1.90 -0.43
N GLN A 147 -10.42 -1.47 -0.82
CA GLN A 147 -11.63 -2.28 -0.87
C GLN A 147 -11.69 -3.12 -2.15
N LYS A 148 -12.10 -4.37 -2.00
CA LYS A 148 -12.33 -5.36 -3.05
C LYS A 148 -13.79 -5.80 -3.00
N GLU A 149 -14.50 -5.75 -4.13
CA GLU A 149 -15.84 -6.37 -4.26
C GLU A 149 -15.76 -7.85 -4.62
N ASN A 150 -14.60 -8.29 -5.10
CA ASN A 150 -14.31 -9.69 -5.42
C ASN A 150 -13.25 -10.33 -4.49
N PRO A 151 -13.36 -10.22 -3.15
CA PRO A 151 -12.38 -10.85 -2.26
C PRO A 151 -12.50 -12.37 -2.36
N MET A 152 -11.39 -13.06 -2.06
CA MET A 152 -11.41 -14.52 -1.93
C MET A 152 -12.41 -14.92 -0.82
N PRO A 153 -13.32 -15.88 -1.07
CA PRO A 153 -14.26 -16.34 -0.05
C PRO A 153 -13.52 -16.88 1.19
N GLU A 154 -13.99 -16.53 2.37
CA GLU A 154 -13.52 -17.10 3.64
C GLU A 154 -14.59 -18.04 4.20
N SER A 155 -14.19 -19.27 4.57
CA SER A 155 -15.08 -20.22 5.26
C SER A 155 -15.14 -19.88 6.75
N VAL A 156 -15.76 -18.74 7.07
CA VAL A 156 -15.87 -18.20 8.42
C VAL A 156 -17.33 -17.85 8.73
N LYS A 157 -17.78 -18.08 9.97
CA LYS A 157 -19.19 -17.87 10.39
C LYS A 157 -19.34 -17.00 11.64
N ASP A 158 -18.26 -16.72 12.35
CA ASP A 158 -18.23 -16.03 13.64
C ASP A 158 -17.62 -14.62 13.56
N ARG A 159 -17.39 -14.11 12.33
CA ARG A 159 -16.99 -12.73 12.06
C ARG A 159 -17.29 -12.34 10.59
N PRO A 160 -17.27 -11.05 10.24
CA PRO A 160 -17.31 -10.62 8.85
C PRO A 160 -16.11 -11.13 8.03
N THR A 161 -16.36 -11.40 6.74
CA THR A 161 -15.32 -11.72 5.76
C THR A 161 -14.48 -10.48 5.47
N ARG A 162 -13.15 -10.65 5.37
CA ARG A 162 -12.27 -9.55 4.98
C ARG A 162 -12.46 -9.21 3.51
N CYS A 163 -12.73 -7.95 3.22
CA CYS A 163 -12.86 -7.42 1.86
C CYS A 163 -11.92 -6.25 1.57
N TYR A 164 -11.01 -5.91 2.49
CA TYR A 164 -10.06 -4.83 2.29
C TYR A 164 -8.66 -5.16 2.79
N GLU A 165 -7.70 -4.35 2.37
CA GLU A 165 -6.33 -4.28 2.89
C GLU A 165 -5.92 -2.82 3.13
N HIS A 166 -4.87 -2.60 3.91
CA HIS A 166 -4.34 -1.26 4.15
C HIS A 166 -3.28 -0.91 3.12
N ILE A 167 -3.25 0.36 2.73
CA ILE A 167 -2.16 1.01 2.02
C ILE A 167 -1.76 2.23 2.82
N PHE A 168 -0.61 2.16 3.49
CA PHE A 168 -0.10 3.31 4.18
C PHE A 168 0.70 4.19 3.23
N LEU A 169 0.40 5.49 3.22
CA LEU A 169 1.25 6.50 2.63
C LEU A 169 2.22 7.00 3.71
N LEU A 170 3.51 6.70 3.55
CA LEU A 170 4.58 7.19 4.40
C LEU A 170 5.54 8.10 3.63
N THR A 171 6.15 9.07 4.32
CA THR A 171 7.03 10.07 3.70
C THR A 171 8.22 10.43 4.60
N LYS A 172 9.31 10.94 4.01
CA LYS A 172 10.51 11.37 4.76
C LYS A 172 10.33 12.70 5.48
N SER A 173 9.48 13.57 4.95
CA SER A 173 9.32 14.93 5.45
C SER A 173 7.88 15.41 5.30
N LYS A 174 7.54 16.53 5.96
CA LYS A 174 6.22 17.17 5.83
C LYS A 174 5.93 17.70 4.41
N LYS A 175 6.97 17.95 3.61
CA LYS A 175 6.90 18.39 2.21
C LYS A 175 7.41 17.27 1.30
N TYR A 176 6.55 16.71 0.48
CA TYR A 176 6.87 15.60 -0.42
C TYR A 176 6.12 15.74 -1.73
N PHE A 177 6.57 15.01 -2.74
CA PHE A 177 5.90 14.96 -4.03
C PHE A 177 4.54 14.26 -3.91
N TYR A 178 3.47 14.94 -4.30
CA TYR A 178 2.12 14.37 -4.36
C TYR A 178 1.30 15.02 -5.47
N ASP A 179 1.05 14.28 -6.56
CA ASP A 179 0.22 14.74 -7.66
C ASP A 179 -1.24 14.36 -7.43
N ALA A 180 -1.95 15.20 -6.66
CA ALA A 180 -3.37 15.03 -6.37
C ALA A 180 -4.23 15.06 -7.65
N ALA A 181 -3.83 15.83 -8.65
CA ALA A 181 -4.57 16.00 -9.89
C ALA A 181 -4.53 14.71 -10.74
N ALA A 182 -3.38 14.01 -10.76
CA ALA A 182 -3.22 12.77 -11.51
C ALA A 182 -4.11 11.60 -11.04
N ILE A 183 -4.65 11.68 -9.82
CA ILE A 183 -5.56 10.67 -9.26
C ILE A 183 -6.93 11.23 -8.86
N ALA A 184 -7.22 12.49 -9.21
CA ALA A 184 -8.48 13.14 -8.87
C ALA A 184 -9.68 12.38 -9.42
N GLU A 185 -10.82 12.51 -8.74
CA GLU A 185 -12.06 11.84 -9.10
C GLU A 185 -13.12 12.85 -9.53
N PRO A 186 -14.06 12.48 -10.40
CA PRO A 186 -15.20 13.33 -10.71
C PRO A 186 -15.95 13.75 -9.45
N LEU A 187 -16.38 15.02 -9.43
CA LEU A 187 -17.27 15.51 -8.41
C LEU A 187 -18.63 14.80 -8.55
N ALA A 188 -19.22 14.36 -7.43
CA ALA A 188 -20.54 13.75 -7.46
C ALA A 188 -21.58 14.77 -7.95
N PRO A 189 -22.56 14.39 -8.80
CA PRO A 189 -23.58 15.30 -9.32
C PRO A 189 -24.32 16.05 -8.22
N THR A 190 -24.61 15.37 -7.11
CA THR A 190 -25.25 15.96 -5.93
C THR A 190 -24.38 17.03 -5.25
N THR A 191 -23.06 16.86 -5.26
CA THR A 191 -22.14 17.86 -4.72
C THR A 191 -22.02 19.05 -5.66
N ALA A 192 -21.94 18.81 -6.97
CA ALA A 192 -21.96 19.87 -7.97
C ALA A 192 -23.26 20.70 -7.91
N ALA A 193 -24.41 20.04 -7.72
CA ALA A 193 -25.68 20.72 -7.51
C ALA A 193 -25.67 21.60 -6.25
N ARG A 194 -25.15 21.09 -5.13
CA ARG A 194 -25.01 21.87 -3.88
C ARG A 194 -24.13 23.11 -4.02
N TYR A 195 -23.12 23.07 -4.89
CA TYR A 195 -22.28 24.24 -5.14
C TYR A 195 -23.01 25.34 -5.90
N ARG A 196 -23.99 24.99 -6.75
CA ARG A 196 -24.82 25.95 -7.50
C ARG A 196 -25.93 26.57 -6.64
N THR A 197 -26.35 25.90 -5.57
CA THR A 197 -27.42 26.39 -4.70
C THR A 197 -26.90 27.32 -3.61
N GLY A 198 -27.77 28.28 -3.24
CA GLY A 198 -27.62 29.09 -2.03
C GLY A 198 -27.57 28.24 -0.76
N ARG A 199 -27.02 28.80 0.32
CA ARG A 199 -26.99 28.20 1.66
C ARG A 199 -27.90 29.01 2.58
N SER A 200 -28.88 28.36 3.20
CA SER A 200 -29.84 29.03 4.09
C SER A 200 -29.18 29.51 5.39
N ALA A 201 -29.74 30.57 5.98
CA ALA A 201 -29.45 30.98 7.35
C ALA A 201 -29.99 29.95 8.36
N GLY A 202 -29.47 29.94 9.60
CA GLY A 202 -29.95 29.09 10.68
C GLY A 202 -29.49 27.63 10.63
N GLN A 203 -28.46 27.31 9.82
CA GLN A 203 -27.81 26.00 9.86
C GLN A 203 -26.97 25.89 11.14
N LYS A 204 -26.89 24.69 11.74
CA LYS A 204 -26.10 24.41 12.97
C LYS A 204 -24.59 24.73 12.90
N TYR A 205 -24.09 25.09 11.73
CA TYR A 205 -22.70 25.47 11.48
C TYR A 205 -22.54 26.95 11.10
N ALA A 206 -23.65 27.70 11.07
CA ALA A 206 -23.66 29.13 10.74
C ALA A 206 -23.21 30.00 11.92
N ASP A 207 -23.24 29.45 13.13
CA ASP A 207 -22.76 30.10 14.34
C ASP A 207 -21.25 29.96 14.47
N GLU A 208 -20.67 30.82 15.32
CA GLU A 208 -19.27 30.74 15.67
C GLU A 208 -18.97 29.42 16.37
N VAL A 209 -17.87 28.77 15.99
CA VAL A 209 -17.35 27.66 16.79
C VAL A 209 -16.80 28.26 18.09
N PRO A 210 -17.25 27.81 19.28
CA PRO A 210 -16.82 28.37 20.54
C PRO A 210 -15.29 28.48 20.63
N GLY A 211 -14.78 29.70 20.86
CA GLY A 211 -13.34 29.97 21.00
C GLY A 211 -12.57 30.28 19.71
N GLN A 212 -13.23 30.36 18.54
CA GLN A 212 -12.56 30.72 17.27
C GLN A 212 -12.73 32.19 16.85
N GLY A 213 -13.61 32.96 17.50
CA GLY A 213 -13.85 34.39 17.26
C GLY A 213 -14.42 34.72 15.88
N ASN A 214 -14.71 33.71 15.04
CA ASN A 214 -15.09 33.90 13.65
C ASN A 214 -16.03 32.78 13.15
N VAL A 215 -17.07 33.19 12.44
CA VAL A 215 -17.90 32.27 11.65
C VAL A 215 -17.13 31.83 10.42
N GLN A 216 -17.00 30.52 10.21
CA GLN A 216 -16.36 29.96 9.01
C GLN A 216 -17.07 30.44 7.75
N GLY A 217 -16.34 31.10 6.84
CA GLY A 217 -16.88 31.67 5.60
C GLY A 217 -17.63 30.64 4.74
N LEU A 218 -17.22 29.36 4.78
CA LEU A 218 -17.88 28.26 4.09
C LEU A 218 -19.35 28.09 4.54
N ASN A 219 -19.65 28.41 5.80
CA ASN A 219 -20.96 28.18 6.43
C ASN A 219 -21.87 29.41 6.46
N ARG A 220 -21.41 30.56 5.96
CA ARG A 220 -22.26 31.75 5.85
C ARG A 220 -23.41 31.51 4.89
N ALA A 221 -24.56 32.09 5.21
CA ALA A 221 -25.71 32.08 4.33
C ALA A 221 -25.36 32.80 3.02
N ARG A 222 -25.86 32.29 1.90
CA ARG A 222 -25.69 32.89 0.57
C ARG A 222 -26.92 32.60 -0.27
N SER A 223 -27.32 33.55 -1.11
CA SER A 223 -28.48 33.39 -1.99
C SER A 223 -28.19 32.59 -3.26
N GLY A 224 -26.91 32.54 -3.68
CA GLY A 224 -26.49 31.94 -4.96
C GLY A 224 -25.35 30.93 -4.86
N SER A 225 -24.77 30.62 -6.02
CA SER A 225 -23.67 29.68 -6.17
C SER A 225 -22.45 30.06 -5.34
N TYR A 226 -21.67 29.06 -4.91
CA TYR A 226 -20.38 29.29 -4.25
C TYR A 226 -19.29 29.74 -5.23
N TYR A 227 -19.36 29.21 -6.45
CA TYR A 227 -18.41 29.46 -7.52
C TYR A 227 -19.12 30.14 -8.68
N ASP A 228 -18.41 30.98 -9.40
CA ASP A 228 -18.84 31.38 -10.74
C ASP A 228 -18.99 30.12 -11.61
N GLU A 229 -19.96 30.13 -12.52
CA GLU A 229 -20.26 28.94 -13.34
C GLU A 229 -19.05 28.47 -14.17
N ALA A 230 -18.26 29.42 -14.69
CA ALA A 230 -17.03 29.16 -15.41
C ALA A 230 -15.90 28.56 -14.54
N LEU A 231 -16.00 28.68 -13.21
CA LEU A 231 -15.01 28.20 -12.24
C LEU A 231 -15.50 26.98 -11.45
N MET A 232 -16.62 26.36 -11.86
CA MET A 232 -17.20 25.22 -11.15
C MET A 232 -16.24 24.02 -11.16
N PRO A 233 -15.82 23.51 -9.98
CA PRO A 233 -14.95 22.34 -9.94
C PRO A 233 -15.64 21.11 -10.52
N THR A 234 -14.97 20.45 -11.47
CA THR A 234 -15.45 19.19 -12.06
C THR A 234 -14.84 17.96 -11.40
N MET A 235 -13.68 18.15 -10.75
CA MET A 235 -12.89 17.12 -10.10
C MET A 235 -12.73 17.43 -8.61
N ARG A 236 -12.44 16.39 -7.82
CA ARG A 236 -12.12 16.49 -6.39
C ARG A 236 -10.93 15.60 -6.07
N ASN A 237 -10.29 15.88 -4.93
CA ASN A 237 -9.26 14.99 -4.41
C ASN A 237 -9.82 13.58 -4.19
N ARG A 238 -8.99 12.57 -4.47
CA ARG A 238 -9.33 11.16 -4.27
C ARG A 238 -9.58 10.92 -2.78
N ARG A 239 -10.60 10.14 -2.46
CA ARG A 239 -10.82 9.68 -1.07
C ARG A 239 -9.84 8.58 -0.70
N ASP A 240 -9.77 8.26 0.57
CA ASP A 240 -8.92 7.24 1.19
C ASP A 240 -9.54 5.83 1.20
N VAL A 241 -10.73 5.63 0.64
CA VAL A 241 -11.29 4.30 0.35
C VAL A 241 -11.23 4.05 -1.16
N TRP A 242 -10.38 3.14 -1.58
CA TRP A 242 -10.14 2.81 -2.98
C TRP A 242 -10.78 1.49 -3.34
N LEU A 243 -11.86 1.56 -4.13
CA LEU A 243 -12.47 0.39 -4.73
C LEU A 243 -11.66 -0.05 -5.96
N ILE A 244 -10.89 -1.13 -5.83
CA ILE A 244 -10.09 -1.71 -6.92
C ILE A 244 -10.20 -3.23 -6.82
N ASN A 245 -10.79 -3.88 -7.82
CA ASN A 245 -10.95 -5.33 -7.81
C ASN A 245 -9.63 -6.05 -8.13
N THR A 246 -9.49 -7.25 -7.57
CA THR A 246 -8.36 -8.13 -7.88
C THR A 246 -8.47 -8.64 -9.32
N VAL A 247 -7.34 -8.80 -9.99
CA VAL A 247 -7.27 -9.31 -11.36
C VAL A 247 -6.40 -10.57 -11.37
N PRO A 248 -6.88 -11.70 -11.91
CA PRO A 248 -6.07 -12.92 -12.01
C PRO A 248 -4.78 -12.68 -12.79
N TYR A 249 -3.65 -13.10 -12.24
CA TYR A 249 -2.38 -13.15 -12.95
C TYR A 249 -2.13 -14.58 -13.44
N LYS A 250 -1.87 -14.75 -14.74
CA LYS A 250 -1.65 -16.07 -15.35
C LYS A 250 -0.27 -16.68 -15.06
N GLY A 251 0.69 -15.89 -14.58
CA GLY A 251 2.00 -16.40 -14.17
C GLY A 251 1.97 -17.01 -12.77
N GLY A 252 2.97 -17.84 -12.44
CA GLY A 252 3.08 -18.60 -11.17
C GLY A 252 3.34 -17.77 -9.90
N HIS A 253 2.79 -16.55 -9.81
CA HIS A 253 2.93 -15.67 -8.67
C HIS A 253 1.59 -15.44 -7.99
N PHE A 254 1.43 -16.03 -6.82
CA PHE A 254 0.14 -16.14 -6.15
C PHE A 254 -0.28 -14.89 -5.35
N ALA A 255 0.60 -13.90 -5.19
CA ALA A 255 0.40 -12.78 -4.26
C ALA A 255 0.80 -11.42 -4.87
N ALA A 256 0.39 -11.15 -6.11
CA ALA A 256 0.59 -9.83 -6.72
C ALA A 256 -0.65 -8.95 -6.52
N PHE A 257 -0.48 -7.73 -6.01
CA PHE A 257 -1.54 -6.71 -6.04
C PHE A 257 -1.86 -6.29 -7.49
N PRO A 258 -3.06 -5.77 -7.78
CA PRO A 258 -3.48 -5.48 -9.15
C PRO A 258 -2.72 -4.27 -9.73
N PRO A 259 -2.44 -4.26 -11.06
CA PRO A 259 -1.74 -3.16 -11.73
C PRO A 259 -2.36 -1.78 -11.44
N LYS A 260 -3.69 -1.71 -11.39
CA LYS A 260 -4.40 -0.46 -11.13
C LYS A 260 -4.06 0.17 -9.78
N LEU A 261 -3.79 -0.65 -8.77
CA LEU A 261 -3.37 -0.17 -7.46
C LEU A 261 -1.99 0.47 -7.55
N ALA A 262 -1.05 -0.25 -8.19
CA ALA A 262 0.31 0.23 -8.46
C ALA A 262 0.29 1.55 -9.22
N GLU A 263 -0.46 1.61 -10.33
CA GLU A 263 -0.61 2.81 -11.16
C GLU A 263 -1.12 4.01 -10.36
N THR A 264 -2.10 3.78 -9.48
CA THR A 264 -2.69 4.85 -8.67
C THR A 264 -1.65 5.43 -7.70
N CYS A 265 -0.92 4.55 -7.00
CA CYS A 265 0.19 4.95 -6.13
C CYS A 265 1.31 5.68 -6.91
N ILE A 266 1.71 5.16 -8.08
CA ILE A 266 2.78 5.75 -8.92
C ILE A 266 2.36 7.12 -9.45
N LYS A 267 1.11 7.27 -9.94
CA LYS A 267 0.60 8.56 -10.43
C LYS A 267 0.64 9.63 -9.34
N ALA A 268 0.24 9.28 -8.12
CA ALA A 268 0.24 10.21 -7.01
C ALA A 268 1.64 10.49 -6.46
N GLY A 269 2.46 9.45 -6.29
CA GLY A 269 3.71 9.52 -5.53
C GLY A 269 5.00 9.63 -6.33
N CYS A 270 4.95 9.48 -7.67
CA CYS A 270 6.14 9.52 -8.52
C CYS A 270 6.01 10.52 -9.68
N PRO A 271 6.93 11.50 -9.81
CA PRO A 271 6.93 12.41 -10.94
C PRO A 271 7.08 11.66 -12.27
N LYS A 272 6.63 12.28 -13.37
CA LYS A 272 6.86 11.73 -14.72
C LYS A 272 8.38 11.59 -14.96
N GLY A 273 8.80 10.46 -15.54
CA GLY A 273 10.22 10.13 -15.68
C GLY A 273 10.96 9.79 -14.37
N GLY A 274 10.28 9.80 -13.22
CA GLY A 274 10.86 9.41 -11.94
C GLY A 274 11.16 7.91 -11.84
N ILE A 275 11.82 7.53 -10.74
CA ILE A 275 12.24 6.15 -10.45
C ILE A 275 11.38 5.58 -9.33
N VAL A 276 10.70 4.46 -9.63
CA VAL A 276 9.90 3.68 -8.68
C VAL A 276 10.71 2.48 -8.20
N LEU A 277 10.87 2.33 -6.89
CA LEU A 277 11.51 1.19 -6.25
C LEU A 277 10.46 0.25 -5.66
N ASP A 278 10.76 -1.04 -5.69
CA ASP A 278 9.97 -2.05 -4.98
C ASP A 278 10.92 -3.11 -4.40
N PRO A 279 11.12 -3.14 -3.06
CA PRO A 279 12.02 -4.07 -2.40
C PRO A 279 11.51 -5.52 -2.35
N PHE A 280 10.25 -5.75 -2.72
CA PHE A 280 9.58 -7.07 -2.69
C PHE A 280 8.87 -7.30 -4.02
N PHE A 281 9.65 -7.28 -5.10
CA PHE A 281 9.15 -7.08 -6.46
C PHE A 281 8.23 -8.18 -6.98
N GLY A 282 8.37 -9.41 -6.47
CA GLY A 282 7.56 -10.56 -6.87
C GLY A 282 7.58 -10.76 -8.38
N SER A 283 6.39 -10.87 -9.00
CA SER A 283 6.24 -10.96 -10.46
C SER A 283 6.33 -9.61 -11.21
N GLY A 284 6.75 -8.54 -10.55
CA GLY A 284 7.05 -7.26 -11.19
C GLY A 284 5.82 -6.42 -11.57
N THR A 285 4.71 -6.49 -10.81
CA THR A 285 3.56 -5.59 -11.06
C THR A 285 3.97 -4.12 -11.02
N THR A 286 4.76 -3.72 -10.02
CA THR A 286 5.21 -2.34 -9.85
C THR A 286 6.03 -1.87 -11.03
N GLY A 287 6.99 -2.68 -11.50
CA GLY A 287 7.82 -2.34 -12.66
C GLY A 287 7.03 -2.25 -13.96
N ALA A 288 6.07 -3.17 -14.18
CA ALA A 288 5.19 -3.12 -15.33
C ALA A 288 4.34 -1.83 -15.34
N ALA A 289 3.77 -1.46 -14.20
CA ALA A 289 2.98 -0.23 -14.05
C ALA A 289 3.85 1.03 -14.20
N ALA A 290 5.07 1.04 -13.65
CA ALA A 290 6.02 2.13 -13.80
C ALA A 290 6.36 2.36 -15.29
N ARG A 291 6.71 1.29 -16.01
CA ARG A 291 7.03 1.34 -17.44
C ARG A 291 5.85 1.85 -18.26
N GLN A 292 4.64 1.33 -18.02
CA GLN A 292 3.42 1.76 -18.71
C GLN A 292 3.13 3.26 -18.48
N LEU A 293 3.50 3.79 -17.32
CA LEU A 293 3.34 5.19 -16.98
C LEU A 293 4.54 6.06 -17.36
N HIS A 294 5.49 5.55 -18.15
CA HIS A 294 6.72 6.26 -18.55
C HIS A 294 7.56 6.72 -17.33
N ARG A 295 7.69 5.84 -16.34
CA ARG A 295 8.62 5.94 -15.22
C ARG A 295 9.64 4.80 -15.31
N HIS A 296 10.79 5.03 -14.71
CA HIS A 296 11.81 4.01 -14.51
C HIS A 296 11.50 3.16 -13.27
N TYR A 297 12.04 1.94 -13.22
CA TYR A 297 11.89 1.08 -12.04
C TYR A 297 13.21 0.48 -11.56
N ILE A 298 13.24 0.12 -10.28
CA ILE A 298 14.22 -0.80 -9.68
C ILE A 298 13.41 -1.81 -8.88
N GLY A 299 13.50 -3.09 -9.26
CA GLY A 299 12.89 -4.18 -8.50
C GLY A 299 13.95 -4.94 -7.72
N ILE A 300 13.67 -5.32 -6.47
CA ILE A 300 14.49 -6.25 -5.70
C ILE A 300 13.64 -7.48 -5.40
N GLU A 301 14.19 -8.66 -5.67
CA GLU A 301 13.49 -9.93 -5.44
C GLU A 301 14.51 -11.02 -5.11
N ILE A 302 14.28 -11.75 -4.03
CA ILE A 302 15.20 -12.80 -3.59
C ILE A 302 15.01 -14.10 -4.39
N ASN A 303 13.80 -14.38 -4.87
CA ASN A 303 13.47 -15.57 -5.64
C ASN A 303 13.84 -15.40 -7.13
N THR A 304 14.83 -16.16 -7.60
CA THR A 304 15.31 -16.16 -8.99
C THR A 304 14.22 -16.46 -10.02
N GLU A 305 13.28 -17.35 -9.71
CA GLU A 305 12.16 -17.68 -10.60
C GLU A 305 11.20 -16.50 -10.73
N TYR A 306 10.94 -15.79 -9.63
CA TYR A 306 10.12 -14.58 -9.65
C TYR A 306 10.81 -13.44 -10.40
N CYS A 307 12.13 -13.30 -10.28
CA CYS A 307 12.89 -12.40 -11.16
C CYS A 307 12.69 -12.73 -12.64
N ALA A 308 12.70 -14.02 -13.02
CA ALA A 308 12.47 -14.43 -14.40
C ALA A 308 11.04 -14.10 -14.87
N LEU A 309 10.03 -14.38 -14.04
CA LEU A 309 8.62 -13.99 -14.31
C LEU A 309 8.47 -12.47 -14.47
N ALA A 310 9.12 -11.69 -13.61
CA ALA A 310 9.10 -10.24 -13.68
C ALA A 310 9.76 -9.71 -14.96
N ARG A 311 10.92 -10.26 -15.36
CA ARG A 311 11.55 -9.93 -16.65
C ARG A 311 10.63 -10.24 -17.82
N ALA A 312 9.99 -11.42 -17.83
CA ALA A 312 9.05 -11.79 -18.89
C ALA A 312 7.87 -10.81 -18.95
N ARG A 313 7.27 -10.48 -17.80
CA ARG A 313 6.13 -9.57 -17.71
C ARG A 313 6.46 -8.15 -18.18
N ILE A 314 7.65 -7.64 -17.84
CA ILE A 314 8.06 -6.27 -18.17
C ILE A 314 8.65 -6.19 -19.58
N GLY A 315 9.30 -7.26 -20.04
CA GLY A 315 9.98 -7.38 -21.33
C GLY A 315 9.09 -7.73 -22.52
N GLY A 316 7.85 -8.22 -22.33
CA GLY A 316 6.89 -8.43 -23.42
C GLY A 316 5.48 -8.83 -22.93
N THR A 317 4.40 -8.49 -23.61
CA THR A 317 4.23 -7.93 -24.95
C THR A 317 3.27 -6.74 -24.92
N GLU A 318 3.50 -5.75 -25.79
CA GLU A 318 2.39 -4.97 -26.35
C GLU A 318 1.28 -5.94 -26.75
N LYS A 319 0.07 -5.68 -26.27
CA LYS A 319 -1.15 -6.26 -26.82
C LYS A 319 -1.98 -5.13 -27.37
#